data_AF-A0A9P8XPP5-F1
#
_entry.id   AF-A0A9P8XPP5-F1
#
_cell.length_a   1.000
_cell.length_b   1.000
_cell.length_c   1.000
_cell.angle_alpha   90.00
_cell.angle_beta   90.00
_cell.angle_gamma   90.00
#
_symmetry.space_group_name_H-M   'P 1'
#
loop_
_entity.id
_entity.type
_entity.pdbx_description
1 polymer ?
#
loop_
_entity_poly.entity_id
_entity_poly.type
_entity_poly.pdbx_seq_one_letter_code
_entity_poly.pdbx_strand_id
1 'polypeptide(L)'
;LIFYDRNWARIGDSRELRSSISRITGIDSQNISNTRNGGDLLRLPRIGRRMSWASNRDTERLEDRAYSLLGIFDVRMAMLYGEGQRAFARLQEEILKCNEDASILVW
;
A
#
# COMPACT_ATOMS: atom_id res chain seq x y z
N LEU A 1 11.87 10.69 -11.29
CA LEU A 1 10.49 11.16 -11.13
C LEU A 1 10.52 12.34 -10.16
N ILE A 2 9.95 13.47 -10.56
CA ILE A 2 9.80 14.67 -9.72
C ILE A 2 8.30 14.83 -9.46
N PHE A 3 7.93 15.09 -8.21
CA PHE A 3 6.54 15.23 -7.78
C PHE A 3 6.18 16.70 -7.64
N TYR A 4 4.95 17.03 -8.05
CA TYR A 4 4.38 18.37 -8.01
C TYR A 4 3.01 18.32 -7.35
N ASP A 5 2.60 19.43 -6.73
CA ASP A 5 1.26 19.57 -6.16
C ASP A 5 0.24 20.05 -7.21
N ARG A 6 -1.00 20.31 -6.79
CA ARG A 6 -2.09 20.79 -7.66
C ARG A 6 -1.83 22.16 -8.30
N ASN A 7 -0.88 22.93 -7.76
CA ASN A 7 -0.49 24.26 -8.24
C ASN A 7 0.83 24.19 -9.04
N TRP A 8 1.29 23.00 -9.41
CA TRP A 8 2.58 22.76 -10.06
C TRP A 8 3.79 23.21 -9.22
N ALA A 9 3.64 23.33 -7.90
CA ALA A 9 4.77 23.57 -7.02
C ALA A 9 5.55 22.27 -6.80
N ARG A 10 6.88 22.32 -6.92
CA ARG A 10 7.75 21.15 -6.74
C ARG A 10 7.69 20.68 -5.28
N ILE A 11 7.21 19.46 -5.07
CA ILE A 11 7.19 18.80 -3.76
C ILE A 11 8.56 18.17 -3.46
N GLY A 12 9.17 17.53 -4.46
CA GLY A 12 10.48 16.87 -4.31
C GLY A 12 10.69 15.72 -5.29
N ASP A 13 11.84 15.07 -5.21
CA ASP A 13 12.09 13.80 -5.88
C ASP A 13 11.90 12.60 -4.92
N SER A 14 11.90 11.38 -5.46
CA SER A 14 11.71 10.17 -4.66
C SER A 14 12.77 9.94 -3.57
N ARG A 15 13.97 10.53 -3.69
CA ARG A 15 15.04 10.42 -2.69
C ARG A 15 14.81 11.43 -1.57
N GLU A 16 14.46 12.67 -1.93
CA GLU A 16 14.15 13.74 -0.98
C GLU A 16 12.95 13.39 -0.10
N LEU A 17 11.91 12.78 -0.67
CA LEU A 17 10.68 12.46 0.06
C LEU A 17 10.78 11.17 0.89
N ARG A 18 11.86 10.40 0.75
CA ARG A 18 11.99 9.06 1.34
C ARG A 18 11.83 9.05 2.87
N SER A 19 12.52 9.97 3.56
CA SER A 19 12.47 10.07 5.01
C SER A 19 11.08 10.48 5.50
N SER A 20 10.46 11.45 4.83
CA SER A 20 9.10 11.92 5.13
C SER A 20 8.07 10.81 4.91
N ILE A 21 8.12 10.11 3.79
CA ILE A 21 7.22 8.98 3.49
C ILE A 21 7.39 7.89 4.53
N SER A 22 8.64 7.51 4.85
CA SER A 22 8.91 6.46 5.84
C SER A 22 8.33 6.81 7.22
N ARG A 23 8.53 8.05 7.67
CA ARG A 23 8.00 8.54 8.94
C ARG A 23 6.47 8.57 8.98
N ILE A 24 5.81 8.99 7.90
CA ILE A 24 4.34 9.12 7.85
C ILE A 24 3.66 7.76 7.71
N THR A 25 4.21 6.88 6.86
CA THR A 25 3.57 5.61 6.50
C THR A 25 4.02 4.43 7.37
N GLY A 26 5.12 4.57 8.12
CA GLY A 26 5.76 3.46 8.83
C GLY A 26 6.46 2.45 7.92
N ILE A 27 6.55 2.72 6.61
CA ILE A 27 7.27 1.89 5.64
C ILE A 27 8.77 2.17 5.80
N ASP A 28 9.58 1.13 5.98
CA ASP A 28 11.04 1.32 6.08
C ASP A 28 11.62 1.96 4.82
N SER A 29 12.51 2.93 4.99
CA SER A 29 13.23 3.61 3.91
C SER A 29 13.94 2.66 2.93
N GLN A 30 14.34 1.47 3.37
CA GLN A 30 14.94 0.42 2.53
C GLN A 30 13.91 -0.20 1.58
N ASN A 31 12.68 -0.40 2.05
CA ASN A 31 11.58 -0.94 1.25
C ASN A 31 11.07 0.09 0.22
N ILE A 32 11.20 1.39 0.51
CA ILE A 32 10.87 2.46 -0.43
C ILE A 32 11.89 2.53 -1.58
N SER A 33 13.18 2.29 -1.32
CA SER A 33 14.26 2.41 -2.32
C SER A 33 14.36 1.26 -3.33
N ASN A 34 13.81 0.08 -3.02
CA ASN A 34 13.97 -1.12 -3.83
C ASN A 34 13.04 -1.19 -5.07
N THR A 35 12.25 -0.15 -5.30
CA THR A 35 11.22 -0.06 -6.35
C THR A 35 11.77 0.16 -7.76
N ARG A 36 13.06 0.48 -7.94
CA ARG A 36 13.64 0.71 -9.28
C ARG A 36 13.81 -0.55 -10.13
N ASN A 37 13.81 -1.75 -9.53
CA ASN A 37 14.05 -3.00 -10.24
C ASN A 37 12.91 -4.02 -10.12
N GLY A 38 11.65 -3.57 -9.94
CA GLY A 38 10.53 -4.52 -9.76
C GLY A 38 10.80 -5.48 -8.60
N GLY A 39 11.33 -4.93 -7.51
CA GLY A 39 12.01 -5.66 -6.45
C GLY A 39 11.19 -6.80 -5.88
N ASP A 40 11.69 -8.00 -6.16
CA ASP A 40 11.41 -9.29 -5.54
C ASP A 40 10.44 -9.24 -4.35
N LEU A 41 9.18 -9.62 -4.61
CA LEU A 41 8.12 -9.75 -3.59
C LEU A 41 8.57 -10.64 -2.41
N LEU A 42 9.58 -11.50 -2.62
CA LEU A 42 10.20 -12.35 -1.61
C LEU A 42 10.95 -11.57 -0.51
N ARG A 43 11.28 -10.30 -0.73
CA ARG A 43 11.91 -9.42 0.28
C ARG A 43 10.91 -8.54 1.03
N LEU A 44 9.63 -8.55 0.63
CA LEU A 44 8.63 -7.77 1.33
C LEU A 44 8.36 -8.38 2.71
N PRO A 45 8.13 -7.53 3.74
CA PRO A 45 7.79 -8.04 5.06
C PRO A 45 6.44 -8.77 5.04
N ARG A 46 6.21 -9.60 6.06
CA ARG A 46 4.98 -10.39 6.26
C ARG A 46 3.71 -9.58 6.03
N ILE A 47 2.63 -10.25 5.63
CA ILE A 47 1.38 -9.60 5.21
C ILE A 47 0.85 -8.65 6.29
N GLY A 48 0.92 -9.03 7.57
CA GLY A 48 0.51 -8.16 8.68
C GLY A 48 1.27 -6.83 8.75
N ARG A 49 2.57 -6.83 8.44
CA ARG A 49 3.36 -5.59 8.41
C ARG A 49 2.97 -4.70 7.23
N ARG A 50 2.69 -5.28 6.06
CA ARG A 50 2.15 -4.54 4.91
C ARG A 50 0.77 -3.97 5.22
N MET A 51 -0.08 -4.73 5.91
CA MET A 51 -1.38 -4.26 6.37
C MET A 51 -1.25 -3.11 7.38
N SER A 52 -0.26 -3.15 8.29
CA SER A 52 -0.03 -2.05 9.23
C SER A 52 0.34 -0.72 8.55
N TRP A 53 0.87 -0.74 7.32
CA TRP A 53 1.13 0.50 6.55
C TRP A 53 -0.15 1.21 6.09
N ALA A 54 -1.28 0.51 6.18
CA ALA A 54 -2.60 1.01 5.84
C ALA A 54 -3.45 1.36 7.08
N SER A 55 -2.97 1.06 8.30
CA SER A 55 -3.79 1.17 9.51
C SER A 55 -4.26 2.59 9.80
N ASN A 56 -3.40 3.58 9.54
CA ASN A 56 -3.65 5.01 9.77
C ASN A 56 -4.12 5.76 8.51
N ARG A 57 -4.43 5.06 7.40
CA ARG A 57 -4.90 5.73 6.18
C ARG A 57 -6.37 6.11 6.32
N ASP A 58 -6.67 7.35 5.97
CA ASP A 58 -8.03 7.84 5.79
C ASP A 58 -8.30 8.02 4.29
N THR A 59 -9.47 7.60 3.83
CA THR A 59 -9.87 7.63 2.43
C THR A 59 -11.25 8.22 2.29
N GLU A 60 -11.46 9.03 1.25
CA GLU A 60 -12.75 9.69 1.01
C GLU A 60 -13.87 8.66 0.78
N ARG A 61 -13.55 7.57 0.07
CA ARG A 61 -14.44 6.42 -0.10
C ARG A 61 -13.95 5.24 0.73
N LEU A 62 -14.89 4.48 1.30
CA LEU A 62 -14.56 3.32 2.13
C LEU A 62 -13.82 2.25 1.31
N GLU A 63 -14.22 2.04 0.06
CA GLU A 63 -13.60 1.07 -0.85
C GLU A 63 -12.16 1.41 -1.24
N ASP A 64 -11.79 2.70 -1.26
CA ASP A 64 -10.43 3.14 -1.61
C ASP A 64 -9.39 2.68 -0.58
N ARG A 65 -9.82 2.37 0.65
CA ARG A 65 -8.97 1.72 1.65
C ARG A 65 -8.45 0.38 1.15
N ALA A 66 -9.26 -0.37 0.38
CA ALA A 66 -8.85 -1.63 -0.23
C ALA A 66 -8.06 -1.39 -1.52
N TYR A 67 -8.56 -0.54 -2.41
CA TYR A 67 -7.94 -0.36 -3.74
C TYR A 67 -6.56 0.28 -3.70
N SER A 68 -6.31 1.16 -2.73
CA SER A 68 -4.98 1.76 -2.51
C SER A 68 -3.90 0.75 -2.06
N LEU A 69 -4.29 -0.50 -1.76
CA LEU A 69 -3.41 -1.58 -1.30
C LEU A 69 -3.14 -2.64 -2.37
N LEU A 70 -3.85 -2.64 -3.51
CA LEU A 70 -3.69 -3.66 -4.55
C LEU A 70 -2.25 -3.79 -5.03
N GLY A 71 -1.60 -2.66 -5.34
CA GLY A 71 -0.20 -2.64 -5.74
C GLY A 71 0.76 -3.01 -4.59
N ILE A 72 0.39 -2.75 -3.34
CA ILE A 72 1.20 -3.16 -2.20
C ILE A 72 1.15 -4.66 -2.02
N PHE A 73 0.01 -5.32 -2.28
CA PHE A 73 -0.19 -6.77 -2.13
C PHE A 73 0.02 -7.58 -3.42
N ASP A 74 0.21 -6.92 -4.56
CA ASP A 74 0.23 -7.52 -5.90
C ASP A 74 -1.04 -8.35 -6.21
N VAL A 75 -2.18 -7.83 -5.75
CA VAL A 75 -3.50 -8.45 -5.94
C VAL A 75 -4.22 -7.82 -7.12
N ARG A 76 -4.88 -8.66 -7.92
CA ARG A 76 -5.75 -8.23 -9.02
C ARG A 76 -7.20 -8.57 -8.69
N MET A 77 -8.03 -7.54 -8.54
CA MET A 77 -9.47 -7.68 -8.34
C MET A 77 -10.22 -6.53 -9.02
N ALA A 78 -11.48 -6.76 -9.39
CA ALA A 78 -12.32 -5.72 -9.99
C ALA A 78 -12.67 -4.62 -8.97
N MET A 79 -12.48 -3.35 -9.37
CA MET A 79 -12.91 -2.16 -8.63
C MET A 79 -14.42 -1.95 -8.85
N LEU A 80 -15.19 -2.12 -7.78
CA LEU A 80 -16.64 -1.98 -7.72
C LEU A 80 -17.01 -0.86 -6.74
N TYR A 81 -17.13 0.37 -7.24
CA TYR A 81 -17.56 1.50 -6.42
C TYR A 81 -19.00 1.31 -5.93
N GLY A 82 -19.24 1.64 -4.66
CA GLY A 82 -20.52 1.41 -3.97
C GLY A 82 -20.59 0.10 -3.19
N GLU A 83 -19.54 -0.73 -3.18
CA GLU A 83 -19.47 -1.92 -2.32
C GLU A 83 -19.11 -1.61 -0.86
N GLY A 84 -18.56 -0.40 -0.60
CA GLY A 84 -18.17 0.07 0.73
C GLY A 84 -17.16 -0.86 1.40
N GLN A 85 -17.42 -1.26 2.65
CA GLN A 85 -16.52 -2.10 3.44
C GLN A 85 -16.26 -3.49 2.81
N ARG A 86 -17.14 -3.97 1.92
CA ARG A 86 -16.97 -5.25 1.22
C ARG A 86 -15.71 -5.30 0.35
N ALA A 87 -15.25 -4.16 -0.15
CA ALA A 87 -14.00 -4.07 -0.91
C ALA A 87 -12.80 -4.59 -0.10
N PHE A 88 -12.78 -4.26 1.19
CA PHE A 88 -11.69 -4.66 2.09
C PHE A 88 -11.73 -6.15 2.42
N ALA A 89 -12.92 -6.73 2.60
CA ALA A 89 -13.08 -8.17 2.80
C ALA A 89 -12.60 -8.95 1.56
N ARG A 90 -12.99 -8.51 0.35
CA ARG A 90 -12.54 -9.11 -0.91
C ARG A 90 -11.02 -9.01 -1.07
N LEU A 91 -10.41 -7.88 -0.70
CA LEU A 91 -8.95 -7.76 -0.69
C LEU A 91 -8.31 -8.82 0.21
N GLN A 92 -8.81 -9.02 1.44
CA GLN A 92 -8.29 -10.04 2.34
C GLN A 92 -8.46 -11.46 1.78
N GLU A 93 -9.59 -11.77 1.15
CA GLU A 93 -9.83 -13.04 0.47
C GLU A 93 -8.82 -13.29 -0.66
N GLU A 94 -8.58 -12.28 -1.51
CA GLU A 94 -7.60 -12.41 -2.60
C GLU A 94 -6.17 -12.56 -2.09
N ILE A 95 -5.80 -11.87 -1.01
CA ILE A 95 -4.50 -12.06 -0.36
C ILE A 95 -4.36 -13.50 0.14
N LEU A 96 -5.41 -14.04 0.78
CA LEU A 96 -5.41 -15.39 1.34
C LEU A 96 -5.36 -16.48 0.26
N LYS A 97 -5.94 -16.26 -0.93
CA LYS A 97 -5.85 -17.20 -2.06
C LYS A 97 -4.43 -17.43 -2.54
N CYS A 98 -3.58 -16.41 -2.44
CA CYS A 98 -2.20 -16.48 -2.91
C CYS A 98 -1.19 -16.66 -1.76
N ASN A 99 -1.63 -16.62 -0.50
CA ASN A 99 -0.74 -16.63 0.65
C ASN A 99 -1.44 -17.12 1.93
N GLU A 100 -0.90 -18.15 2.57
CA GLU A 100 -1.44 -18.70 3.84
C GLU A 100 -0.91 -17.98 5.10
N ASP A 101 -0.32 -16.79 4.96
CA ASP A 101 0.23 -16.01 6.08
C ASP A 101 -0.89 -15.47 6.99
N ALA A 102 -1.10 -16.17 8.11
CA ALA A 102 -2.07 -15.81 9.15
C ALA A 102 -1.81 -14.45 9.82
N SER A 103 -0.67 -13.80 9.57
CA SER A 103 -0.40 -12.45 10.11
C SER A 103 -1.31 -11.36 9.54
N ILE A 104 -2.13 -11.66 8.52
CA ILE A 104 -3.15 -10.75 7.97
C ILE A 104 -4.16 -10.23 9.02
N LEU A 105 -4.27 -10.90 10.17
CA LEU A 105 -5.17 -10.51 11.25
C LEU A 105 -4.49 -9.72 12.38
N VAL A 106 -3.18 -9.46 12.29
CA VAL A 106 -2.35 -8.91 13.39
C VAL A 106 -1.79 -7.52 13.00
N TRP A 107 -2.64 -6.63 12.48
CA TRP A 107 -2.24 -5.32 11.94
C TRP A 107 -2.82 -4.12 12.69
#